data_AF-A0A7S1CXN2-F1
#
_entry.id   AF-A0A7S1CXN2-F1
#
_cell.length_a   1.000
_cell.length_b   1.000
_cell.length_c   1.000
_cell.angle_alpha   90.00
_cell.angle_beta   90.00
_cell.angle_gamma   90.00
#
_symmetry.space_group_name_H-M   'P 1'
#
loop_
_entity.id
_entity.type
_entity.pdbx_description
1 polymer ?
#
loop_
_entity_poly.entity_id
_entity_poly.type
_entity_poly.pdbx_seq_one_letter_code
_entity_poly.pdbx_strand_id
1 'polypeptide(L)'
;DIDLKEHTLLSRFASAGANFESQLVHEDMLINNQADTPVTGLERVEVPYHISPRARVRKRLARACDFSGLLSESRFMELSGIQTLLAALTDIIDGATQQIDTPQPAKEADLKSTDNNSSEVVYPLSPASEAMAEVVVCEIALKNKDRLRSIWESSLKDHYTKRLSKNGSESEDPANNTVINPGIEKCVTGLLRICCCAVSREELADKVVGSLALLEAASDRKDIEALDKHIGEGLWRICCNVDGLRQLGGDGWDGVLRLAEMCASRGGKAVSRKESMTGRSAGLPEDDPALQAYRSIHLLLHAPELRSIVPFTVTKAIRRMISTGEKGNCPKLCLAGLDMLHELHGRLGVLITGEVDTSDVAQEESDKKDTTVWLDSWANVLEGMADVAEHSADAAIRQHALSALTDTFLDKHGTVLPPSTVCNVLSKVCIPLAGKRIKILLLDESRMVSAMEEIMIEFEQCVSLVFKPLLHHLKSIIRSDELMNVWLPLLTVLEELLGGATAVTRDDGKELTPDRLRTTLKELASEHLRNAIMVFHASGVLEFVPSTDRVSVATWESVDRMTFCNSRVAEWKQAAMSNTKTPSDTAA
;
A
#
# COMPACT_ATOMS: atom_id res chain seq x y z
N ASP A 1 -26.37 -36.56 -21.70
CA ASP A 1 -24.90 -36.57 -21.45
C ASP A 1 -24.08 -35.53 -22.20
N ILE A 2 -24.54 -34.92 -23.29
CA ILE A 2 -23.80 -33.81 -23.95
C ILE A 2 -24.21 -32.44 -23.38
N ASP A 3 -25.45 -32.28 -22.87
CA ASP A 3 -25.95 -31.00 -22.32
C ASP A 3 -25.38 -30.59 -20.94
N LEU A 4 -24.91 -31.53 -20.11
CA LEU A 4 -24.40 -31.20 -18.78
C LEU A 4 -23.00 -30.55 -18.81
N LYS A 5 -22.22 -30.74 -19.88
CA LYS A 5 -20.84 -30.23 -19.99
C LYS A 5 -20.76 -28.79 -20.52
N GLU A 6 -21.72 -28.34 -21.33
CA GLU A 6 -21.74 -26.94 -21.79
C GLU A 6 -22.20 -25.97 -20.69
N HIS A 7 -23.12 -26.39 -19.81
CA HIS A 7 -23.54 -25.60 -18.65
C HIS A 7 -22.41 -25.36 -17.64
N THR A 8 -21.46 -26.30 -17.50
CA THR A 8 -20.30 -26.14 -16.60
C THR A 8 -19.23 -25.19 -17.15
N LEU A 9 -19.18 -24.99 -18.47
CA LEU A 9 -18.21 -24.10 -19.10
C LEU A 9 -18.70 -22.65 -19.18
N LEU A 10 -20.02 -22.42 -19.27
CA LEU A 10 -20.62 -21.08 -19.25
C LEU A 10 -20.68 -20.45 -17.84
N SER A 11 -20.71 -21.25 -16.76
CA SER A 11 -20.65 -20.71 -15.39
C SER A 11 -19.28 -20.18 -14.98
N ARG A 12 -18.21 -20.51 -15.73
CA ARG A 12 -16.82 -20.07 -15.45
C ARG A 12 -16.58 -18.58 -15.66
N PHE A 13 -17.50 -17.86 -16.30
CA PHE A 13 -17.39 -16.42 -16.57
C PHE A 13 -18.62 -15.61 -16.09
N ALA A 14 -19.51 -16.24 -15.32
CA ALA A 14 -20.70 -15.60 -14.81
C ALA A 14 -20.33 -14.66 -13.64
N SER A 15 -20.55 -13.36 -13.80
CA SER A 15 -20.47 -12.41 -12.67
C SER A 15 -21.36 -12.87 -11.51
N ALA A 16 -21.12 -12.42 -10.27
CA ALA A 16 -22.03 -12.69 -9.15
C ALA A 16 -23.50 -12.38 -9.50
N GLY A 17 -23.73 -11.37 -10.35
CA GLY A 17 -25.05 -11.05 -10.89
C GLY A 17 -25.67 -12.12 -11.81
N ALA A 18 -24.87 -12.90 -12.53
CA ALA A 18 -25.31 -14.00 -13.39
C ALA A 18 -25.52 -15.31 -12.61
N ASN A 19 -24.74 -15.57 -11.56
CA ASN A 19 -25.02 -16.65 -10.61
C ASN A 19 -26.29 -16.36 -9.80
N PHE A 20 -26.45 -15.12 -9.34
CA PHE A 20 -27.69 -14.60 -8.74
C PHE A 20 -28.89 -14.72 -9.68
N GLU A 21 -28.72 -14.43 -10.97
CA GLU A 21 -29.73 -14.63 -12.00
C GLU A 21 -30.12 -16.10 -12.15
N SER A 22 -29.15 -17.02 -12.21
CA SER A 22 -29.43 -18.46 -12.30
C SER A 22 -30.13 -19.00 -11.05
N GLN A 23 -29.76 -18.51 -9.86
CA GLN A 23 -30.39 -18.89 -8.60
C GLN A 23 -31.84 -18.40 -8.52
N LEU A 24 -32.10 -17.16 -8.94
CA LEU A 24 -33.46 -16.61 -8.99
C LEU A 24 -34.36 -17.31 -10.03
N VAL A 25 -33.80 -17.69 -11.18
CA VAL A 25 -34.52 -18.49 -12.18
C VAL A 25 -34.83 -19.88 -11.62
N HIS A 26 -33.89 -20.49 -10.89
CA HIS A 26 -34.11 -21.77 -10.23
C HIS A 26 -35.17 -21.68 -9.12
N GLU A 27 -35.16 -20.61 -8.32
CA GLU A 27 -36.19 -20.33 -7.32
C GLU A 27 -37.56 -20.11 -7.95
N ASP A 28 -37.68 -19.31 -9.01
CA ASP A 28 -38.94 -19.10 -9.72
C ASP A 28 -39.46 -20.42 -10.33
N MET A 29 -38.56 -21.29 -10.82
CA MET A 29 -38.93 -22.64 -11.25
C MET A 29 -39.40 -23.54 -10.10
N LEU A 30 -38.73 -23.50 -8.95
CA LEU A 30 -39.12 -24.29 -7.77
C LEU A 30 -40.45 -23.81 -7.17
N ILE A 31 -40.67 -22.49 -7.12
CA ILE A 31 -41.93 -21.88 -6.64
C ILE A 31 -43.08 -22.19 -7.59
N ASN A 32 -42.86 -22.09 -8.92
CA ASN A 32 -43.87 -22.45 -9.91
C ASN A 32 -44.14 -23.95 -9.98
N ASN A 33 -43.17 -24.81 -9.61
CA ASN A 33 -43.36 -26.26 -9.53
C ASN A 33 -43.97 -26.72 -8.20
N GLN A 34 -43.92 -25.90 -7.13
CA GLN A 34 -44.52 -26.21 -5.83
C GLN A 34 -45.94 -25.63 -5.66
N ALA A 35 -46.32 -24.65 -6.46
CA ALA A 35 -47.68 -24.12 -6.49
C ALA A 35 -48.54 -24.90 -7.49
N ASP A 36 -49.16 -25.98 -7.03
CA ASP A 36 -50.35 -26.60 -7.65
C ASP A 36 -51.57 -25.65 -7.53
N THR A 37 -51.42 -24.43 -8.05
CA THR A 37 -52.52 -23.48 -8.24
C THR A 37 -52.73 -23.28 -9.74
N PRO A 38 -53.95 -23.50 -10.26
CA PRO A 38 -54.23 -23.33 -11.67
C PRO A 38 -54.18 -21.83 -11.99
N VAL A 39 -53.07 -21.37 -12.57
CA VAL A 39 -52.99 -20.02 -13.15
C VAL A 39 -53.85 -20.00 -14.42
N THR A 40 -55.06 -19.49 -14.28
CA THR A 40 -55.91 -19.13 -15.43
C THR A 40 -55.24 -18.01 -16.21
N GLY A 41 -54.94 -18.27 -17.48
CA GLY A 41 -54.29 -17.34 -18.38
C GLY A 41 -55.09 -16.05 -18.58
N LEU A 42 -54.40 -14.93 -18.39
CA LEU A 42 -54.66 -13.53 -18.79
C LEU A 42 -53.84 -12.74 -17.76
N GLU A 43 -52.55 -12.47 -17.98
CA GLU A 43 -52.07 -11.40 -18.84
C GLU A 43 -50.73 -11.79 -19.49
N ARG A 44 -50.74 -12.00 -20.80
CA ARG A 44 -49.53 -11.86 -21.61
C ARG A 44 -49.25 -10.37 -21.74
N VAL A 45 -48.38 -9.83 -20.89
CA VAL A 45 -47.77 -8.53 -21.17
C VAL A 45 -46.71 -8.76 -22.24
N GLU A 46 -47.00 -8.31 -23.45
CA GLU A 46 -46.03 -8.17 -24.54
C GLU A 46 -44.83 -7.36 -24.04
N VAL A 47 -43.63 -7.94 -24.10
CA VAL A 47 -42.40 -7.29 -23.64
C VAL A 47 -41.64 -6.75 -24.86
N PRO A 48 -41.51 -5.42 -25.02
CA PRO A 48 -40.53 -4.87 -25.95
C PRO A 48 -39.13 -5.05 -25.35
N TYR A 49 -38.24 -5.63 -26.17
CA TYR A 49 -36.77 -5.69 -26.13
C TYR A 49 -36.00 -5.34 -24.84
N HIS A 50 -35.22 -6.33 -24.37
CA HIS A 50 -33.99 -6.26 -23.58
C HIS A 50 -34.02 -5.57 -22.20
N ILE A 51 -34.93 -5.99 -21.30
CA ILE A 51 -34.76 -5.78 -19.86
C ILE A 51 -34.08 -7.01 -19.26
N SER A 52 -32.90 -6.84 -18.64
CA SER A 52 -32.17 -7.96 -18.03
C SER A 52 -33.05 -8.68 -16.99
N PRO A 53 -32.93 -10.00 -16.81
CA PRO A 53 -33.73 -10.74 -15.84
C PRO A 53 -33.56 -10.20 -14.40
N ARG A 54 -32.37 -9.68 -14.08
CA ARG A 54 -32.09 -8.89 -12.85
C ARG A 54 -33.00 -7.67 -12.70
N ALA A 55 -33.28 -6.93 -13.77
CA ALA A 55 -34.19 -5.80 -13.75
C ALA A 55 -35.67 -6.24 -13.67
N ARG A 56 -36.03 -7.43 -14.17
CA ARG A 56 -37.38 -8.00 -14.00
C ARG A 56 -37.68 -8.41 -12.57
N VAL A 57 -36.74 -9.09 -11.89
CA VAL A 57 -36.92 -9.47 -10.47
C VAL A 57 -36.95 -8.25 -9.58
N ARG A 58 -36.05 -7.27 -9.77
CA ARG A 58 -36.13 -5.98 -9.07
C ARG A 58 -37.47 -5.28 -9.29
N LYS A 59 -37.98 -5.28 -10.53
CA LYS A 59 -39.27 -4.68 -10.86
C LYS A 59 -40.45 -5.43 -10.22
N ARG A 60 -40.35 -6.76 -10.04
CA ARG A 60 -41.35 -7.56 -9.31
C ARG A 60 -41.27 -7.31 -7.80
N LEU A 61 -40.10 -7.39 -7.18
CA LEU A 61 -39.91 -7.12 -5.75
C LEU A 61 -40.31 -5.68 -5.39
N ALA A 62 -39.94 -4.70 -6.21
CA ALA A 62 -40.36 -3.31 -6.03
C ALA A 62 -41.86 -3.05 -6.30
N ARG A 63 -42.57 -4.01 -6.91
CA ARG A 63 -44.03 -3.97 -7.08
C ARG A 63 -44.77 -4.74 -5.98
N ALA A 64 -44.18 -5.81 -5.46
CA ALA A 64 -44.77 -6.65 -4.40
C ALA A 64 -44.61 -5.99 -3.02
N CYS A 65 -43.46 -5.35 -2.79
CA CYS A 65 -43.23 -4.46 -1.67
C CYS A 65 -43.09 -3.07 -2.27
N ASP A 66 -43.85 -2.07 -1.81
CA ASP A 66 -43.66 -0.69 -2.23
C ASP A 66 -42.33 -0.16 -1.65
N PHE A 67 -41.22 -0.62 -2.22
CA PHE A 67 -39.87 -0.32 -1.74
C PHE A 67 -39.58 1.17 -1.83
N SER A 68 -40.06 1.82 -2.89
CA SER A 68 -39.96 3.27 -3.02
C SER A 68 -40.79 3.97 -1.95
N GLY A 69 -42.01 3.48 -1.70
CA GLY A 69 -42.87 3.89 -0.59
C GLY A 69 -42.15 3.76 0.74
N LEU A 70 -41.71 2.56 1.13
CA LEU A 70 -40.99 2.29 2.37
C LEU A 70 -39.77 3.20 2.56
N LEU A 71 -38.93 3.37 1.53
CA LEU A 71 -37.78 4.26 1.61
C LEU A 71 -38.19 5.73 1.75
N SER A 72 -39.25 6.16 1.06
CA SER A 72 -39.78 7.52 1.16
C SER A 72 -40.43 7.78 2.52
N GLU A 73 -41.17 6.81 3.05
CA GLU A 73 -41.86 6.84 4.33
C GLU A 73 -40.88 6.77 5.50
N SER A 74 -39.75 6.07 5.35
CA SER A 74 -38.71 5.99 6.39
C SER A 74 -38.22 7.38 6.84
N ARG A 75 -38.29 8.39 5.96
CA ARG A 75 -37.96 9.79 6.31
C ARG A 75 -38.93 10.43 7.30
N PHE A 76 -40.18 9.97 7.28
CA PHE A 76 -41.26 10.44 8.15
C PHE A 76 -41.47 9.55 9.37
N MET A 77 -40.90 8.34 9.39
CA MET A 77 -40.93 7.46 10.56
C MET A 77 -40.18 8.08 11.74
N GLU A 78 -40.67 7.89 12.95
CA GLU A 78 -39.94 8.23 14.17
C GLU A 78 -38.66 7.38 14.31
N LEU A 79 -37.67 7.89 15.04
CA LEU A 79 -36.39 7.19 15.23
C LEU A 79 -36.58 5.78 15.81
N SER A 80 -37.47 5.62 16.79
CA SER A 80 -37.82 4.33 17.39
C SER A 80 -38.40 3.34 16.36
N GLY A 81 -39.23 3.83 15.44
CA GLY A 81 -39.79 3.04 14.34
C GLY A 81 -38.73 2.58 13.36
N ILE A 82 -37.78 3.46 13.01
CA ILE A 82 -36.64 3.11 12.14
C ILE A 82 -35.75 2.08 12.82
N GLN A 83 -35.45 2.26 14.11
CA GLN A 83 -34.62 1.32 14.87
C GLN A 83 -35.28 -0.06 14.95
N THR A 84 -36.59 -0.12 15.19
CA THR A 84 -37.35 -1.38 15.21
C THR A 84 -37.34 -2.06 13.85
N LEU A 85 -37.53 -1.29 12.77
CA LEU A 85 -37.48 -1.81 11.40
C LEU A 85 -36.09 -2.35 11.04
N LEU A 86 -35.03 -1.61 11.37
CA LEU A 86 -33.67 -2.04 11.12
C LEU A 86 -33.31 -3.28 11.94
N ALA A 87 -33.67 -3.32 13.23
CA ALA A 87 -33.45 -4.48 14.09
C ALA A 87 -34.14 -5.74 13.51
N ALA A 88 -35.40 -5.61 13.09
CA ALA A 88 -36.12 -6.71 12.45
C ALA A 88 -35.44 -7.19 11.15
N LEU A 89 -34.96 -6.25 10.31
CA LEU A 89 -34.23 -6.59 9.08
C LEU A 89 -32.89 -7.29 9.38
N THR A 90 -32.13 -6.80 10.36
CA THR A 90 -30.84 -7.40 10.75
C THR A 90 -31.05 -8.77 11.39
N ASP A 91 -32.10 -8.95 12.19
CA ASP A 91 -32.45 -10.25 12.79
C ASP A 91 -32.83 -11.27 11.72
N ILE A 92 -33.57 -10.86 10.69
CA ILE A 92 -33.89 -11.71 9.53
C ILE A 92 -32.62 -12.15 8.80
N ILE A 93 -31.69 -11.22 8.55
CA ILE A 93 -30.41 -11.52 7.89
C ILE A 93 -29.56 -12.47 8.75
N ASP A 94 -29.49 -12.20 10.05
CA ASP A 94 -28.67 -12.99 10.97
C ASP A 94 -29.23 -14.38 11.25
N GLY A 95 -30.55 -14.50 11.41
CA GLY A 95 -31.24 -15.76 11.58
C GLY A 95 -31.06 -16.69 10.39
N ALA A 96 -31.05 -16.14 9.17
CA ALA A 96 -30.73 -16.89 7.96
C ALA A 96 -29.30 -17.42 7.95
N THR A 97 -28.34 -16.65 8.49
CA THR A 97 -26.93 -17.04 8.50
C THR A 97 -26.68 -18.22 9.45
N GLN A 98 -27.35 -18.28 10.61
CA GLN A 98 -27.14 -19.33 11.63
C GLN A 98 -27.65 -20.71 11.21
N GLN A 99 -28.63 -20.78 10.31
CA GLN A 99 -29.19 -22.07 9.87
C GLN A 99 -28.29 -22.84 8.89
N ILE A 100 -27.37 -22.17 8.20
CA ILE A 100 -26.46 -22.80 7.23
C ILE A 100 -25.35 -23.60 7.94
N ASP A 101 -24.91 -23.15 9.12
CA ASP A 101 -23.78 -23.74 9.85
C ASP A 101 -24.14 -24.96 10.73
N THR A 102 -25.41 -25.39 10.74
CA THR A 102 -25.82 -26.61 11.49
C THR A 102 -26.17 -27.74 10.50
N PRO A 103 -25.34 -28.79 10.36
CA PRO A 103 -25.70 -29.94 9.55
C PRO A 103 -26.86 -30.67 10.22
N GLN A 104 -28.09 -30.44 9.77
CA GLN A 104 -29.21 -31.30 10.14
C GLN A 104 -29.00 -32.65 9.45
N PRO A 105 -28.91 -33.77 10.20
CA PRO A 105 -28.95 -35.08 9.60
C PRO A 105 -30.29 -35.24 8.90
N ALA A 106 -30.27 -35.61 7.62
CA ALA A 106 -31.45 -35.97 6.85
C ALA A 106 -32.21 -37.08 7.57
N LYS A 107 -33.22 -36.71 8.36
CA LYS A 107 -34.22 -37.66 8.86
C LYS A 107 -35.31 -37.72 7.82
N GLU A 108 -35.26 -38.78 7.03
CA GLU A 108 -36.39 -39.25 6.24
C GLU A 108 -37.63 -39.29 7.15
N ALA A 109 -38.68 -38.62 6.70
CA ALA A 109 -39.93 -38.49 7.39
C ALA A 109 -40.66 -39.83 7.42
N ASP A 110 -40.60 -40.53 8.56
CA ASP A 110 -41.57 -41.56 8.90
C ASP A 110 -42.76 -40.87 9.59
N LEU A 111 -43.85 -40.74 8.85
CA LEU A 111 -45.11 -40.18 9.34
C LEU A 111 -45.70 -41.13 10.40
N LYS A 112 -45.66 -40.72 11.68
CA LYS A 112 -46.74 -40.97 12.66
C LYS A 112 -46.59 -40.19 13.97
N SER A 113 -47.75 -39.73 14.45
CA SER A 113 -48.15 -39.29 15.80
C SER A 113 -47.72 -37.92 16.36
N THR A 114 -48.69 -36.99 16.33
CA THR A 114 -49.27 -36.23 17.49
C THR A 114 -48.33 -35.83 18.65
N ASP A 115 -47.98 -34.55 18.76
CA ASP A 115 -48.74 -33.54 19.55
C ASP A 115 -47.93 -32.24 19.73
N ASN A 116 -48.58 -31.11 19.45
CA ASN A 116 -48.42 -29.77 20.04
C ASN A 116 -47.02 -29.25 20.42
N ASN A 117 -46.18 -29.00 19.42
CA ASN A 117 -45.44 -27.75 19.34
C ASN A 117 -45.24 -27.45 17.87
N SER A 118 -45.89 -26.41 17.36
CA SER A 118 -45.62 -25.88 16.02
C SER A 118 -44.21 -25.29 16.05
N SER A 119 -43.21 -26.15 15.86
CA SER A 119 -41.88 -25.73 15.42
C SER A 119 -42.12 -25.05 14.08
N GLU A 120 -42.25 -23.73 14.12
CA GLU A 120 -42.40 -22.88 12.94
C GLU A 120 -41.26 -23.26 12.00
N VAL A 121 -41.59 -23.85 10.85
CA VAL A 121 -40.61 -24.22 9.84
C VAL A 121 -40.09 -22.91 9.28
N VAL A 122 -39.06 -22.37 9.91
CA VAL A 122 -38.37 -21.15 9.46
C VAL A 122 -37.60 -21.54 8.21
N TYR A 123 -38.15 -21.17 7.06
CA TYR A 123 -37.48 -21.36 5.78
C TYR A 123 -36.23 -20.46 5.74
N PRO A 124 -35.05 -21.00 5.34
CA PRO A 124 -33.85 -20.20 5.22
C PRO A 124 -34.08 -19.09 4.19
N LEU A 125 -33.67 -17.87 4.53
CA LEU A 125 -33.77 -16.71 3.65
C LEU A 125 -32.92 -16.97 2.41
N SER A 126 -33.48 -16.76 1.21
CA SER A 126 -32.69 -16.94 0.00
C SER A 126 -31.54 -15.93 -0.10
N PRO A 127 -30.40 -16.28 -0.74
CA PRO A 127 -29.30 -15.34 -0.95
C PRO A 127 -29.74 -14.04 -1.64
N ALA A 128 -30.78 -14.11 -2.46
CA ALA A 128 -31.33 -12.93 -3.12
C ALA A 128 -32.15 -12.04 -2.20
N SER A 129 -32.94 -12.65 -1.31
CA SER A 129 -33.70 -11.95 -0.28
C SER A 129 -32.76 -11.33 0.76
N GLU A 130 -31.68 -12.04 1.13
CA GLU A 130 -30.61 -11.53 1.99
C GLU A 130 -29.93 -10.29 1.39
N ALA A 131 -29.53 -10.36 0.11
CA ALA A 131 -28.94 -9.22 -0.59
C ALA A 131 -29.90 -8.03 -0.71
N MET A 132 -31.20 -8.28 -0.90
CA MET A 132 -32.20 -7.21 -0.93
C MET A 132 -32.37 -6.57 0.44
N ALA A 133 -32.40 -7.37 1.52
CA ALA A 133 -32.49 -6.87 2.89
C ALA A 133 -31.27 -5.98 3.23
N GLU A 134 -30.06 -6.38 2.83
CA GLU A 134 -28.85 -5.55 2.98
C GLU A 134 -28.94 -4.22 2.21
N VAL A 135 -29.51 -4.23 1.00
CA VAL A 135 -29.77 -3.00 0.24
C VAL A 135 -30.79 -2.12 0.96
N VAL A 136 -31.87 -2.69 1.51
CA VAL A 136 -32.89 -1.95 2.26
C VAL A 136 -32.27 -1.29 3.49
N VAL A 137 -31.49 -2.04 4.28
CA VAL A 137 -30.77 -1.53 5.46
C VAL A 137 -29.90 -0.31 5.09
N CYS A 138 -29.09 -0.44 4.04
CA CYS A 138 -28.23 0.63 3.56
C CYS A 138 -29.03 1.85 3.05
N GLU A 139 -30.06 1.64 2.24
CA GLU A 139 -30.86 2.75 1.69
C GLU A 139 -31.65 3.49 2.77
N ILE A 140 -32.20 2.79 3.78
CA ILE A 140 -32.85 3.44 4.94
C ILE A 140 -31.83 4.32 5.66
N ALA A 141 -30.61 3.83 5.92
CA ALA A 141 -29.56 4.63 6.54
C ALA A 141 -29.21 5.88 5.71
N LEU A 142 -29.04 5.72 4.39
CA LEU A 142 -28.70 6.81 3.47
C LEU A 142 -29.85 7.78 3.19
N LYS A 143 -31.12 7.39 3.40
CA LYS A 143 -32.27 8.32 3.30
C LYS A 143 -32.46 9.15 4.55
N ASN A 144 -31.95 8.68 5.69
CA ASN A 144 -32.07 9.27 7.02
C ASN A 144 -30.72 9.81 7.53
N LYS A 145 -29.99 10.52 6.65
CA LYS A 145 -28.62 11.00 6.89
C LYS A 145 -28.50 11.94 8.10
N ASP A 146 -29.56 12.65 8.43
CA ASP A 146 -29.71 13.54 9.59
C ASP A 146 -29.74 12.77 10.91
N ARG A 147 -30.20 11.52 10.88
CA ARG A 147 -30.31 10.62 12.04
C ARG A 147 -29.30 9.47 12.00
N LEU A 148 -28.35 9.52 11.07
CA LEU A 148 -27.40 8.44 10.82
C LEU A 148 -26.60 8.08 12.08
N ARG A 149 -26.28 9.05 12.94
CA ARG A 149 -25.55 8.80 14.20
C ARG A 149 -26.30 7.82 15.10
N SER A 150 -27.56 8.13 15.40
CA SER A 150 -28.40 7.29 16.25
C SER A 150 -28.67 5.93 15.61
N ILE A 151 -28.90 5.90 14.30
CA ILE A 151 -29.11 4.66 13.53
C ILE A 151 -27.85 3.77 13.55
N TRP A 152 -26.67 4.38 13.41
CA TRP A 152 -25.39 3.69 13.43
C TRP A 152 -25.11 3.06 14.78
N GLU A 153 -25.22 3.85 15.86
CA GLU A 153 -24.93 3.41 17.22
C GLU A 153 -25.93 2.37 17.74
N SER A 154 -27.19 2.40 17.30
CA SER A 154 -28.21 1.46 17.80
C SER A 154 -28.29 0.13 17.06
N SER A 155 -27.95 0.09 15.77
CA SER A 155 -28.31 -1.06 14.93
C SER A 155 -27.23 -1.43 13.91
N LEU A 156 -26.70 -0.45 13.17
CA LEU A 156 -25.80 -0.78 12.04
C LEU A 156 -24.42 -1.22 12.50
N LYS A 157 -23.86 -0.61 13.55
CA LYS A 157 -22.51 -0.95 14.03
C LYS A 157 -22.42 -2.43 14.39
N ASP A 158 -23.39 -2.92 15.16
CA ASP A 158 -23.40 -4.31 15.62
C ASP A 158 -23.67 -5.27 14.45
N HIS A 159 -24.58 -4.92 13.52
CA HIS A 159 -24.83 -5.68 12.30
C HIS A 159 -23.55 -5.86 11.46
N TYR A 160 -22.88 -4.75 11.09
CA TYR A 160 -21.66 -4.81 10.28
C TYR A 160 -20.53 -5.56 11.00
N THR A 161 -20.36 -5.31 12.30
CA THR A 161 -19.34 -6.00 13.11
C THR A 161 -19.61 -7.49 13.13
N LYS A 162 -20.83 -7.93 13.47
CA LYS A 162 -21.20 -9.34 13.54
C LYS A 162 -21.02 -10.04 12.20
N ARG A 163 -21.39 -9.40 11.10
CA ARG A 163 -21.39 -10.05 9.80
C ARG A 163 -20.01 -10.14 9.15
N LEU A 164 -19.17 -9.13 9.34
CA LEU A 164 -17.80 -9.12 8.82
C LEU A 164 -16.83 -9.89 9.73
N SER A 165 -17.11 -9.99 11.03
CA SER A 165 -16.29 -10.76 11.99
C SER A 165 -16.60 -12.26 12.02
N LYS A 166 -17.67 -12.73 11.38
CA LYS A 166 -17.92 -14.18 11.23
C LYS A 166 -16.78 -14.76 10.38
N ASN A 167 -15.96 -15.62 10.99
CA ASN A 167 -15.02 -16.46 10.26
C ASN A 167 -15.86 -17.31 9.30
N GLY A 168 -15.58 -17.22 8.00
CA GLY A 168 -16.26 -18.08 7.03
C GLY A 168 -16.07 -19.53 7.48
N SER A 169 -17.17 -20.27 7.62
CA SER A 169 -17.09 -21.69 7.92
C SER A 169 -16.18 -22.33 6.86
N GLU A 170 -15.13 -23.01 7.32
CA GLU A 170 -14.19 -23.76 6.50
C GLU A 170 -14.93 -24.94 5.87
N SER A 171 -15.73 -24.68 4.84
CA SER A 171 -16.18 -25.72 3.93
C SER A 171 -14.96 -26.12 3.11
N GLU A 172 -14.24 -27.14 3.56
CA GLU A 172 -13.09 -27.80 2.92
C GLU A 172 -13.48 -28.50 1.60
N ASP A 173 -14.25 -27.85 0.72
CA ASP A 173 -14.54 -28.38 -0.61
C ASP A 173 -13.73 -27.59 -1.66
N PRO A 174 -12.52 -28.08 -2.04
CA PRO A 174 -11.63 -27.40 -2.98
C PRO A 174 -12.18 -27.35 -4.42
N ALA A 175 -13.36 -27.93 -4.68
CA ALA A 175 -14.00 -27.98 -6.00
C ALA A 175 -15.07 -26.90 -6.23
N ASN A 176 -15.54 -26.20 -5.20
CA ASN A 176 -16.54 -25.14 -5.38
C ASN A 176 -15.85 -23.80 -5.66
N ASN A 177 -15.94 -23.39 -6.93
CA ASN A 177 -15.65 -22.03 -7.38
C ASN A 177 -16.20 -21.00 -6.38
N THR A 178 -15.45 -19.92 -6.16
CA THR A 178 -15.77 -18.75 -5.32
C THR A 178 -17.13 -18.14 -5.70
N VAL A 179 -18.22 -18.72 -5.21
CA VAL A 179 -19.55 -18.13 -5.32
C VAL A 179 -19.59 -16.97 -4.35
N ILE A 180 -19.47 -15.75 -4.88
CA ILE A 180 -19.65 -14.51 -4.09
C ILE A 180 -21.04 -14.59 -3.46
N ASN A 181 -21.11 -14.62 -2.12
CA ASN A 181 -22.37 -14.49 -1.42
C ASN A 181 -22.96 -13.09 -1.74
N PRO A 182 -24.10 -12.99 -2.44
CA PRO A 182 -24.68 -11.69 -2.82
C PRO A 182 -25.04 -10.82 -1.62
N GLY A 183 -25.43 -11.44 -0.50
CA GLY A 183 -25.60 -10.78 0.78
C GLY A 183 -24.31 -10.07 1.19
N ILE A 184 -23.19 -10.78 1.29
CA ILE A 184 -21.88 -10.23 1.69
C ILE A 184 -21.45 -9.09 0.78
N GLU A 185 -21.60 -9.25 -0.54
CA GLU A 185 -21.37 -8.17 -1.51
C GLU A 185 -22.14 -6.89 -1.15
N LYS A 186 -23.44 -7.02 -0.79
CA LYS A 186 -24.29 -5.87 -0.45
C LYS A 186 -24.00 -5.26 0.90
N CYS A 187 -23.53 -6.02 1.87
CA CYS A 187 -23.02 -5.45 3.12
C CYS A 187 -21.73 -4.68 2.91
N VAL A 188 -20.74 -5.25 2.22
CA VAL A 188 -19.47 -4.55 1.95
C VAL A 188 -19.71 -3.27 1.15
N THR A 189 -20.46 -3.35 0.05
CA THR A 189 -20.81 -2.16 -0.74
C THR A 189 -21.70 -1.19 0.01
N GLY A 190 -22.56 -1.67 0.92
CA GLY A 190 -23.36 -0.84 1.81
C GLY A 190 -22.51 -0.05 2.81
N LEU A 191 -21.59 -0.72 3.48
CA LEU A 191 -20.63 -0.11 4.42
C LEU A 191 -19.81 0.99 3.74
N LEU A 192 -19.26 0.71 2.55
CA LEU A 192 -18.47 1.68 1.78
C LEU A 192 -19.31 2.92 1.40
N ARG A 193 -20.57 2.73 1.01
CA ARG A 193 -21.48 3.84 0.69
C ARG A 193 -21.86 4.66 1.91
N ILE A 194 -22.07 4.01 3.06
CA ILE A 194 -22.34 4.69 4.33
C ILE A 194 -21.11 5.49 4.77
N CYS A 195 -19.90 4.92 4.67
CA CYS A 195 -18.64 5.62 4.96
C CYS A 195 -18.48 6.85 4.05
N CYS A 196 -18.66 6.70 2.73
CA CYS A 196 -18.62 7.83 1.79
C CYS A 196 -19.60 8.95 2.17
N CYS A 197 -20.80 8.60 2.64
CA CYS A 197 -21.78 9.58 3.13
C CYS A 197 -21.39 10.20 4.48
N ALA A 198 -20.76 9.41 5.37
CA ALA A 198 -20.37 9.84 6.71
C ALA A 198 -19.19 10.80 6.69
N VAL A 199 -18.26 10.68 5.73
CA VAL A 199 -17.12 11.60 5.56
C VAL A 199 -17.59 13.05 5.38
N SER A 200 -18.77 13.28 4.80
CA SER A 200 -19.37 14.63 4.70
C SER A 200 -20.05 15.13 5.99
N ARG A 201 -19.88 14.45 7.13
CA ARG A 201 -20.64 14.68 8.37
C ARG A 201 -19.72 14.67 9.60
N GLU A 202 -19.41 15.86 10.11
CA GLU A 202 -18.46 16.10 11.21
C GLU A 202 -18.60 15.15 12.42
N GLU A 203 -19.79 14.99 12.98
CA GLU A 203 -19.95 14.30 14.27
C GLU A 203 -19.80 12.77 14.24
N LEU A 204 -19.88 12.16 13.05
CA LEU A 204 -19.99 10.70 12.89
C LEU A 204 -18.92 10.10 11.99
N ALA A 205 -18.26 10.93 11.16
CA ALA A 205 -17.27 10.48 10.19
C ALA A 205 -16.26 9.53 10.82
N ASP A 206 -15.67 9.90 11.95
CA ASP A 206 -14.62 9.13 12.61
C ASP A 206 -15.04 7.71 12.98
N LYS A 207 -16.18 7.54 13.67
CA LYS A 207 -16.67 6.23 14.12
C LYS A 207 -17.09 5.31 12.96
N VAL A 208 -17.76 5.87 11.95
CA VAL A 208 -18.27 5.10 10.82
C VAL A 208 -17.13 4.69 9.91
N VAL A 209 -16.25 5.64 9.57
CA VAL A 209 -15.09 5.39 8.70
C VAL A 209 -14.07 4.49 9.38
N GLY A 210 -13.90 4.58 10.70
CA GLY A 210 -13.08 3.63 11.47
C GLY A 210 -13.54 2.18 11.35
N SER A 211 -14.83 1.95 11.02
CA SER A 211 -15.36 0.59 10.81
C SER A 211 -14.88 -0.05 9.50
N LEU A 212 -14.17 0.68 8.63
CA LEU A 212 -13.46 0.09 7.49
C LEU A 212 -12.39 -0.91 7.92
N ALA A 213 -11.86 -0.79 9.15
CA ALA A 213 -10.94 -1.78 9.72
C ALA A 213 -11.56 -3.20 9.81
N LEU A 214 -12.89 -3.32 9.82
CA LEU A 214 -13.58 -4.62 9.77
C LEU A 214 -13.31 -5.36 8.45
N LEU A 215 -13.10 -4.65 7.34
CA LEU A 215 -12.79 -5.27 6.04
C LEU A 215 -11.36 -5.82 6.01
N GLU A 216 -10.43 -5.14 6.68
CA GLU A 216 -9.06 -5.62 6.88
C GLU A 216 -9.03 -6.84 7.81
N ALA A 217 -9.76 -6.82 8.93
CA ALA A 217 -9.90 -8.00 9.79
C ALA A 217 -10.52 -9.21 9.08
N ALA A 218 -11.37 -8.97 8.09
CA ALA A 218 -11.99 -9.98 7.25
C ALA A 218 -11.13 -10.38 6.05
N SER A 219 -9.84 -9.98 6.01
CA SER A 219 -9.08 -10.02 4.76
C SER A 219 -8.76 -11.41 4.23
N ASP A 220 -8.74 -12.43 5.08
CA ASP A 220 -8.36 -13.78 4.65
C ASP A 220 -9.53 -14.54 4.03
N ARG A 221 -10.73 -13.96 4.05
CA ARG A 221 -11.93 -14.59 3.50
C ARG A 221 -11.99 -14.44 1.98
N LYS A 222 -12.13 -15.57 1.27
CA LYS A 222 -12.20 -15.62 -0.21
C LYS A 222 -13.38 -14.84 -0.80
N ASP A 223 -14.49 -14.77 -0.09
CA ASP A 223 -15.66 -13.98 -0.49
C ASP A 223 -15.38 -12.47 -0.44
N ILE A 224 -14.52 -12.01 0.48
CA ILE A 224 -14.04 -10.62 0.55
C ILE A 224 -12.98 -10.34 -0.51
N GLU A 225 -12.07 -11.27 -0.78
CA GLU A 225 -11.09 -11.16 -1.89
C GLU A 225 -11.81 -10.98 -3.24
N ALA A 226 -12.89 -11.73 -3.48
CA ALA A 226 -13.69 -11.60 -4.70
C ALA A 226 -14.35 -10.20 -4.87
N LEU A 227 -14.35 -9.37 -3.82
CA LEU A 227 -14.91 -8.02 -3.81
C LEU A 227 -13.87 -6.91 -3.93
N ASP A 228 -12.58 -7.25 -4.16
CA ASP A 228 -11.48 -6.28 -4.22
C ASP A 228 -11.74 -5.08 -5.12
N LYS A 229 -12.37 -5.30 -6.29
CA LYS A 229 -12.73 -4.23 -7.22
C LYS A 229 -13.72 -3.23 -6.61
N HIS A 230 -14.72 -3.73 -5.88
CA HIS A 230 -15.69 -2.89 -5.18
C HIS A 230 -15.04 -2.14 -4.03
N ILE A 231 -14.12 -2.80 -3.31
CA ILE A 231 -13.43 -2.22 -2.17
C ILE A 231 -12.47 -1.11 -2.64
N GLY A 232 -11.70 -1.34 -3.70
CA GLY A 232 -10.83 -0.33 -4.32
C GLY A 232 -11.61 0.89 -4.80
N GLU A 233 -12.73 0.70 -5.51
CA GLU A 233 -13.60 1.80 -5.92
C GLU A 233 -14.23 2.53 -4.71
N GLY A 234 -14.58 1.80 -3.65
CA GLY A 234 -15.09 2.37 -2.41
C GLY A 234 -14.06 3.26 -1.72
N LEU A 235 -12.82 2.80 -1.60
CA LEU A 235 -11.68 3.58 -1.10
C LEU A 235 -11.51 4.87 -1.91
N TRP A 236 -11.49 4.77 -3.24
CA TRP A 236 -11.36 5.93 -4.12
C TRP A 236 -12.46 6.98 -3.86
N ARG A 237 -13.72 6.56 -3.80
CA ARG A 237 -14.85 7.48 -3.53
C ARG A 237 -14.78 8.15 -2.17
N ILE A 238 -14.31 7.43 -1.15
CA ILE A 238 -14.08 7.99 0.18
C ILE A 238 -12.97 9.05 0.10
N CYS A 239 -11.84 8.71 -0.53
CA CYS A 239 -10.69 9.59 -0.63
C CYS A 239 -10.93 10.82 -1.53
N CYS A 240 -11.85 10.76 -2.50
CA CYS A 240 -12.23 11.91 -3.32
C CYS A 240 -12.92 13.03 -2.53
N ASN A 241 -13.47 12.76 -1.35
CA ASN A 241 -14.12 13.77 -0.52
C ASN A 241 -13.11 14.46 0.41
N VAL A 242 -12.17 15.19 -0.21
CA VAL A 242 -11.03 15.84 0.47
C VAL A 242 -11.49 16.71 1.65
N ASP A 243 -12.55 17.52 1.47
CA ASP A 243 -13.07 18.41 2.51
C ASP A 243 -13.55 17.65 3.75
N GLY A 244 -14.23 16.52 3.55
CA GLY A 244 -14.72 15.71 4.65
C GLY A 244 -13.61 14.94 5.37
N LEU A 245 -12.53 14.55 4.67
CA LEU A 245 -11.39 13.88 5.29
C LEU A 245 -10.65 14.76 6.30
N ARG A 246 -10.72 16.09 6.15
CA ARG A 246 -10.13 17.04 7.12
C ARG A 246 -10.74 16.92 8.51
N GLN A 247 -11.93 16.34 8.61
CA GLN A 247 -12.71 16.21 9.84
C GLN A 247 -12.48 14.86 10.52
N LEU A 248 -11.71 13.95 9.91
CA LEU A 248 -11.43 12.64 10.50
C LEU A 248 -10.45 12.77 11.67
N GLY A 249 -10.76 12.04 12.74
CA GLY A 249 -9.86 11.81 13.86
C GLY A 249 -9.00 10.56 13.63
N GLY A 250 -8.40 10.06 14.71
CA GLY A 250 -7.48 8.93 14.66
C GLY A 250 -8.12 7.65 14.15
N ASP A 251 -9.33 7.30 14.62
CA ASP A 251 -10.01 6.06 14.25
C ASP A 251 -10.43 6.08 12.78
N GLY A 252 -10.92 7.21 12.29
CA GLY A 252 -11.30 7.41 10.90
C GLY A 252 -10.12 7.28 9.96
N TRP A 253 -9.00 7.93 10.28
CA TRP A 253 -7.78 7.78 9.48
C TRP A 253 -7.20 6.37 9.54
N ASP A 254 -7.21 5.71 10.70
CA ASP A 254 -6.78 4.31 10.82
C ASP A 254 -7.62 3.40 9.90
N GLY A 255 -8.95 3.59 9.89
CA GLY A 255 -9.84 2.87 8.99
C GLY A 255 -9.54 3.07 7.50
N VAL A 256 -9.34 4.32 7.06
CA VAL A 256 -8.99 4.63 5.66
C VAL A 256 -7.65 4.03 5.27
N LEU A 257 -6.62 4.17 6.12
CA LEU A 257 -5.26 3.74 5.81
C LEU A 257 -5.12 2.21 5.85
N ARG A 258 -5.83 1.51 6.74
CA ARG A 258 -5.93 0.04 6.71
C ARG A 258 -6.61 -0.46 5.44
N LEU A 259 -7.68 0.21 5.01
CA LEU A 259 -8.34 -0.12 3.75
C LEU A 259 -7.40 0.10 2.56
N ALA A 260 -6.64 1.20 2.56
CA ALA A 260 -5.63 1.47 1.54
C ALA A 260 -4.51 0.42 1.54
N GLU A 261 -4.02 0.02 2.70
CA GLU A 261 -3.02 -1.05 2.85
C GLU A 261 -3.55 -2.40 2.33
N MET A 262 -4.78 -2.74 2.68
CA MET A 262 -5.44 -3.95 2.17
C MET A 262 -5.56 -3.92 0.64
N CYS A 263 -6.08 -2.84 0.07
CA CYS A 263 -6.17 -2.68 -1.39
C CYS A 263 -4.79 -2.75 -2.06
N ALA A 264 -3.78 -2.10 -1.48
CA ALA A 264 -2.40 -2.15 -1.94
C ALA A 264 -1.81 -3.57 -1.90
N SER A 265 -2.28 -4.43 -1.00
CA SER A 265 -1.81 -5.82 -0.84
C SER A 265 -2.39 -6.83 -1.82
N ARG A 266 -3.51 -6.49 -2.49
CA ARG A 266 -4.33 -7.46 -3.24
C ARG A 266 -4.35 -7.27 -4.76
N GLY A 267 -3.77 -6.19 -5.27
CA GLY A 267 -3.70 -5.91 -6.70
C GLY A 267 -2.39 -6.35 -7.37
N GLY A 268 -2.04 -5.67 -8.46
CA GLY A 268 -0.68 -5.71 -9.01
C GLY A 268 -0.36 -6.90 -9.92
N LYS A 269 -1.27 -7.87 -10.09
CA LYS A 269 -1.09 -8.97 -11.06
C LYS A 269 -1.17 -8.42 -12.47
N ALA A 270 -0.01 -8.21 -13.12
CA ALA A 270 0.03 -7.79 -14.51
C ALA A 270 -0.74 -8.82 -15.39
N VAL A 271 -1.56 -8.31 -16.31
CA VAL A 271 -2.29 -9.15 -17.26
C VAL A 271 -1.28 -10.04 -18.01
N SER A 272 -1.54 -11.35 -18.03
CA SER A 272 -0.64 -12.33 -18.63
C SER A 272 -0.23 -11.90 -20.03
N ARG A 273 1.07 -12.01 -20.34
CA ARG A 273 1.70 -11.62 -21.62
C ARG A 273 1.00 -12.22 -22.85
N LYS A 274 0.20 -13.29 -22.67
CA LYS A 274 -0.61 -13.92 -23.72
C LYS A 274 -1.80 -13.06 -24.20
N GLU A 275 -2.31 -12.12 -23.41
CA GLU A 275 -3.42 -11.23 -23.80
C GLU A 275 -2.95 -9.90 -24.40
N SER A 276 -1.66 -9.55 -24.20
CA SER A 276 -1.03 -8.36 -24.76
C SER A 276 -0.50 -8.62 -26.18
N MET A 277 -1.39 -8.82 -27.16
CA MET A 277 -1.00 -8.88 -28.58
C MET A 277 -0.59 -7.52 -29.17
N THR A 278 -0.68 -6.42 -28.42
CA THR A 278 -0.57 -5.06 -28.97
C THR A 278 0.73 -4.31 -28.64
N GLY A 279 1.73 -4.96 -28.03
CA GLY A 279 3.05 -4.34 -27.77
C GLY A 279 3.03 -3.12 -26.84
N ARG A 280 1.87 -2.77 -26.26
CA ARG A 280 1.75 -1.75 -25.21
C ARG A 280 2.03 -2.43 -23.87
N SER A 281 2.85 -1.79 -23.03
CA SER A 281 3.11 -2.26 -21.67
C SER A 281 1.78 -2.61 -20.99
N ALA A 282 1.62 -3.85 -20.53
CA ALA A 282 0.43 -4.28 -19.81
C ALA A 282 0.28 -3.44 -18.53
N GLY A 283 -0.54 -2.40 -18.59
CA GLY A 283 -0.93 -1.62 -17.42
C GLY A 283 -1.87 -2.44 -16.54
N LEU A 284 -2.01 -2.03 -15.28
CA LEU A 284 -3.05 -2.56 -14.42
C LEU A 284 -4.43 -2.15 -14.96
N PRO A 285 -5.46 -3.02 -14.85
CA PRO A 285 -6.81 -2.63 -15.22
C PRO A 285 -7.29 -1.47 -14.34
N GLU A 286 -8.22 -0.65 -14.86
CA GLU A 286 -8.70 0.54 -14.14
C GLU A 286 -9.38 0.21 -12.81
N ASP A 287 -9.91 -0.99 -12.67
CA ASP A 287 -10.56 -1.51 -11.46
C ASP A 287 -9.61 -2.32 -10.56
N ASP A 288 -8.30 -2.32 -10.82
CA ASP A 288 -7.31 -2.97 -9.95
C ASP A 288 -7.26 -2.29 -8.57
N PRO A 289 -7.37 -3.07 -7.47
CA PRO A 289 -7.39 -2.50 -6.13
C PRO A 289 -6.10 -1.78 -5.75
N ALA A 290 -4.92 -2.24 -6.22
CA ALA A 290 -3.66 -1.57 -5.93
C ALA A 290 -3.53 -0.27 -6.73
N LEU A 291 -4.05 -0.22 -7.96
CA LEU A 291 -4.15 1.04 -8.71
C LEU A 291 -5.09 2.04 -8.03
N GLN A 292 -6.21 1.58 -7.47
CA GLN A 292 -7.12 2.44 -6.73
C GLN A 292 -6.52 2.92 -5.40
N ALA A 293 -5.74 2.07 -4.71
CA ALA A 293 -4.95 2.47 -3.55
C ALA A 293 -3.92 3.54 -3.92
N TYR A 294 -3.18 3.34 -5.02
CA TYR A 294 -2.24 4.34 -5.55
C TYR A 294 -2.93 5.68 -5.79
N ARG A 295 -4.03 5.72 -6.56
CA ARG A 295 -4.76 6.95 -6.88
C ARG A 295 -5.25 7.65 -5.62
N SER A 296 -5.77 6.87 -4.67
CA SER A 296 -6.27 7.39 -3.39
C SER A 296 -5.15 8.01 -2.57
N ILE A 297 -4.05 7.29 -2.34
CA ILE A 297 -2.90 7.80 -1.58
C ILE A 297 -2.27 9.00 -2.28
N HIS A 298 -2.10 8.95 -3.60
CA HIS A 298 -1.59 10.07 -4.38
C HIS A 298 -2.46 11.32 -4.18
N LEU A 299 -3.79 11.21 -4.21
CA LEU A 299 -4.70 12.31 -3.93
C LEU A 299 -4.52 12.84 -2.49
N LEU A 300 -4.46 11.96 -1.49
CA LEU A 300 -4.24 12.34 -0.09
C LEU A 300 -2.92 13.08 0.11
N LEU A 301 -1.87 12.67 -0.62
CA LEU A 301 -0.55 13.27 -0.55
C LEU A 301 -0.46 14.62 -1.28
N HIS A 302 -1.21 14.82 -2.36
CA HIS A 302 -1.14 16.05 -3.16
C HIS A 302 -2.20 17.09 -2.81
N ALA A 303 -3.24 16.71 -2.06
CA ALA A 303 -4.26 17.65 -1.60
C ALA A 303 -3.67 18.63 -0.56
N PRO A 304 -3.59 19.94 -0.85
CA PRO A 304 -2.99 20.92 0.06
C PRO A 304 -3.75 21.01 1.39
N GLU A 305 -5.06 20.75 1.38
CA GLU A 305 -5.94 20.80 2.55
C GLU A 305 -5.67 19.66 3.55
N LEU A 306 -5.04 18.59 3.08
CA LEU A 306 -4.71 17.41 3.88
C LEU A 306 -3.23 17.37 4.30
N ARG A 307 -2.45 18.43 3.99
CA ARG A 307 -0.99 18.44 4.13
C ARG A 307 -0.48 18.09 5.53
N SER A 308 -1.16 18.57 6.57
CA SER A 308 -0.79 18.36 7.97
C SER A 308 -1.64 17.31 8.69
N ILE A 309 -2.61 16.71 8.00
CA ILE A 309 -3.65 15.86 8.63
C ILE A 309 -3.43 14.38 8.33
N VAL A 310 -2.94 14.03 7.13
CA VAL A 310 -2.69 12.62 6.76
C VAL A 310 -1.65 12.00 7.69
N PRO A 311 -1.97 10.92 8.41
CA PRO A 311 -1.01 10.26 9.29
C PRO A 311 0.13 9.58 8.51
N PHE A 312 1.32 9.60 9.10
CA PHE A 312 2.51 8.95 8.51
C PHE A 312 2.43 7.42 8.45
N THR A 313 1.44 6.81 9.10
CA THR A 313 1.14 5.39 8.94
C THR A 313 0.77 5.02 7.49
N VAL A 314 0.46 6.01 6.63
CA VAL A 314 0.33 5.83 5.17
C VAL A 314 1.56 5.19 4.52
N THR A 315 2.75 5.34 5.12
CA THR A 315 3.98 4.64 4.71
C THR A 315 3.80 3.13 4.59
N LYS A 316 3.00 2.51 5.48
CA LYS A 316 2.72 1.06 5.44
C LYS A 316 2.01 0.67 4.16
N ALA A 317 0.96 1.41 3.78
CA ALA A 317 0.22 1.18 2.56
C ALA A 317 1.09 1.37 1.32
N ILE A 318 1.96 2.40 1.30
CA ILE A 318 2.90 2.64 0.19
C ILE A 318 3.92 1.49 0.07
N ARG A 319 4.56 1.07 1.17
CA ARG A 319 5.51 -0.06 1.19
C ARG A 319 4.83 -1.36 0.74
N ARG A 320 3.60 -1.60 1.19
CA ARG A 320 2.79 -2.75 0.78
C ARG A 320 2.54 -2.74 -0.72
N MET A 321 2.20 -1.57 -1.28
CA MET A 321 1.97 -1.40 -2.71
C MET A 321 3.22 -1.71 -3.54
N ILE A 322 4.40 -1.26 -3.09
CA ILE A 322 5.68 -1.57 -3.77
C ILE A 322 5.93 -3.09 -3.72
N SER A 323 5.77 -3.72 -2.55
CA SER A 323 5.93 -5.17 -2.41
C SER A 323 4.98 -5.96 -3.31
N THR A 324 3.74 -5.49 -3.47
CA THR A 324 2.76 -6.08 -4.38
C THR A 324 3.15 -5.89 -5.84
N GLY A 325 3.67 -4.71 -6.21
CA GLY A 325 4.22 -4.44 -7.53
C GLY A 325 5.36 -5.39 -7.90
N GLU A 326 6.29 -5.64 -6.96
CA GLU A 326 7.38 -6.60 -7.15
C GLU A 326 6.84 -8.03 -7.39
N LYS A 327 5.96 -8.50 -6.50
CA LYS A 327 5.34 -9.83 -6.60
C LYS A 327 4.53 -10.01 -7.89
N GLY A 328 3.87 -8.94 -8.32
CA GLY A 328 3.05 -8.88 -9.52
C GLY A 328 3.81 -8.62 -10.82
N ASN A 329 5.14 -8.44 -10.74
CA ASN A 329 6.00 -8.01 -11.84
C ASN A 329 5.46 -6.76 -12.57
N CYS A 330 5.10 -5.75 -11.79
CA CYS A 330 4.60 -4.45 -12.24
C CYS A 330 5.56 -3.31 -11.83
N PRO A 331 6.67 -3.10 -12.55
CA PRO A 331 7.67 -2.08 -12.21
C PRO A 331 7.10 -0.67 -12.08
N LYS A 332 6.09 -0.33 -12.90
CA LYS A 332 5.43 0.97 -12.85
C LYS A 332 4.75 1.24 -11.50
N LEU A 333 4.16 0.22 -10.89
CA LEU A 333 3.54 0.35 -9.56
C LEU A 333 4.60 0.54 -8.48
N CYS A 334 5.74 -0.16 -8.58
CA CYS A 334 6.87 0.02 -7.67
C CYS A 334 7.45 1.43 -7.75
N LEU A 335 7.72 1.91 -8.97
CA LEU A 335 8.24 3.26 -9.21
C LEU A 335 7.27 4.32 -8.68
N ALA A 336 5.98 4.19 -8.98
CA ALA A 336 4.97 5.11 -8.47
C ALA A 336 4.87 5.08 -6.93
N GLY A 337 5.11 3.94 -6.30
CA GLY A 337 5.21 3.83 -4.84
C GLY A 337 6.46 4.51 -4.28
N LEU A 338 7.62 4.35 -4.91
CA LEU A 338 8.85 5.04 -4.54
C LEU A 338 8.70 6.56 -4.66
N ASP A 339 8.04 7.04 -5.73
CA ASP A 339 7.74 8.46 -5.91
C ASP A 339 6.84 9.00 -4.78
N MET A 340 5.85 8.22 -4.33
CA MET A 340 5.02 8.61 -3.17
C MET A 340 5.80 8.62 -1.85
N LEU A 341 6.77 7.72 -1.65
CA LEU A 341 7.67 7.79 -0.49
C LEU A 341 8.51 9.07 -0.54
N HIS A 342 9.00 9.45 -1.73
CA HIS A 342 9.77 10.68 -1.92
C HIS A 342 8.92 11.94 -1.72
N GLU A 343 7.67 11.95 -2.19
CA GLU A 343 6.72 13.04 -1.92
C GLU A 343 6.39 13.16 -0.42
N LEU A 344 6.21 12.03 0.26
CA LEU A 344 5.98 12.03 1.71
C LEU A 344 7.19 12.61 2.47
N HIS A 345 8.41 12.33 2.01
CA HIS A 345 9.63 12.98 2.51
C HIS A 345 9.57 14.51 2.34
N GLY A 346 9.20 15.00 1.16
CA GLY A 346 9.04 16.44 0.92
C GLY A 346 7.99 17.09 1.85
N ARG A 347 6.90 16.39 2.15
CA ARG A 347 5.88 16.85 3.11
C ARG A 347 6.37 16.88 4.55
N LEU A 348 7.14 15.86 4.96
CA LEU A 348 7.77 15.79 6.29
C LEU A 348 8.65 17.02 6.54
N GLY A 349 9.34 17.54 5.51
CA GLY A 349 10.22 18.69 5.64
C GLY A 349 9.54 20.01 6.01
N VAL A 350 8.29 20.23 5.58
CA VAL A 350 7.56 21.49 5.83
C VAL A 350 7.02 21.60 7.25
N LEU A 351 6.78 20.46 7.91
CA LEU A 351 6.33 20.46 9.31
C LEU A 351 7.43 20.88 10.28
N ILE A 352 8.71 20.69 9.92
CA ILE A 352 9.84 21.09 10.76
C ILE A 352 10.17 22.57 10.61
N THR A 353 10.09 23.12 9.40
CA THR A 353 10.47 24.52 9.16
C THR A 353 9.48 25.52 9.76
N GLY A 354 8.39 25.06 10.38
CA GLY A 354 7.48 25.91 11.13
C GLY A 354 6.78 26.97 10.28
N GLU A 355 6.70 26.79 8.95
CA GLU A 355 5.94 27.68 8.05
C GLU A 355 4.41 27.54 8.24
N VAL A 356 3.97 27.05 9.39
CA VAL A 356 2.58 27.02 9.81
C VAL A 356 2.40 28.10 10.87
N ASP A 357 1.82 29.23 10.46
CA ASP A 357 1.44 30.38 11.29
C ASP A 357 0.71 29.93 12.56
N THR A 358 1.43 29.71 13.66
CA THR A 358 0.84 29.38 14.95
C THR A 358 1.56 30.16 16.05
N SER A 359 0.93 31.25 16.44
CA SER A 359 1.15 31.92 17.72
C SER A 359 0.53 31.08 18.84
N ASP A 360 1.32 30.57 19.78
CA ASP A 360 1.07 30.69 21.25
C ASP A 360 1.88 29.66 22.09
N VAL A 361 2.75 30.23 22.93
CA VAL A 361 3.38 29.91 24.24
C VAL A 361 3.10 28.58 25.02
N ALA A 362 2.58 27.50 24.43
CA ALA A 362 2.38 26.21 25.12
C ALA A 362 3.19 25.02 24.54
N GLN A 363 4.23 25.30 23.74
CA GLN A 363 4.73 24.39 22.69
C GLN A 363 5.85 23.40 23.08
N GLU A 364 6.64 23.62 24.14
CA GLU A 364 7.92 22.90 24.32
C GLU A 364 7.82 21.38 24.62
N GLU A 365 6.74 20.90 25.27
CA GLU A 365 6.55 19.44 25.52
C GLU A 365 5.82 18.73 24.36
N SER A 366 4.96 19.43 23.63
CA SER A 366 4.33 18.92 22.39
C SER A 366 5.38 18.78 21.29
N ASP A 367 6.19 19.82 21.09
CA ASP A 367 7.18 19.89 20.02
C ASP A 367 8.21 18.76 20.09
N LYS A 368 8.60 18.33 21.31
CA LYS A 368 9.52 17.18 21.47
C LYS A 368 8.88 15.87 21.05
N LYS A 369 7.61 15.64 21.39
CA LYS A 369 6.86 14.44 20.99
C LYS A 369 6.65 14.43 19.47
N ASP A 370 6.32 15.57 18.90
CA ASP A 370 6.11 15.72 17.46
C ASP A 370 7.41 15.54 16.67
N THR A 371 8.54 16.02 17.20
CA THR A 371 9.87 15.78 16.62
C THR A 371 10.25 14.30 16.63
N THR A 372 9.96 13.56 17.70
CA THR A 372 10.25 12.12 17.75
C THR A 372 9.40 11.30 16.78
N VAL A 373 8.10 11.59 16.70
CA VAL A 373 7.18 10.93 15.75
C VAL A 373 7.60 11.21 14.31
N TRP A 374 8.05 12.44 14.04
CA TRP A 374 8.60 12.81 12.75
C TRP A 374 9.87 12.04 12.39
N LEU A 375 10.84 11.95 13.32
CA LEU A 375 12.09 11.22 13.11
C LEU A 375 11.82 9.73 12.81
N ASP A 376 10.89 9.13 13.55
CA ASP A 376 10.46 7.75 13.30
C ASP A 376 9.80 7.62 11.92
N SER A 377 8.98 8.59 11.53
CA SER A 377 8.31 8.61 10.22
C SER A 377 9.28 8.78 9.06
N TRP A 378 10.27 9.67 9.22
CA TRP A 378 11.35 9.88 8.25
C TRP A 378 12.19 8.61 8.09
N ALA A 379 12.62 7.99 9.20
CA ALA A 379 13.35 6.74 9.17
C ALA A 379 12.55 5.63 8.44
N ASN A 380 11.25 5.49 8.71
CA ASN A 380 10.39 4.51 8.04
C ASN A 380 10.30 4.72 6.51
N VAL A 381 10.32 5.98 6.04
CA VAL A 381 10.35 6.30 4.61
C VAL A 381 11.67 5.84 3.99
N LEU A 382 12.80 6.17 4.62
CA LEU A 382 14.13 5.80 4.14
C LEU A 382 14.36 4.29 4.15
N GLU A 383 13.93 3.60 5.20
CA GLU A 383 13.93 2.13 5.27
C GLU A 383 13.09 1.53 4.14
N GLY A 384 11.93 2.12 3.84
CA GLY A 384 11.09 1.71 2.71
C GLY A 384 11.81 1.80 1.37
N MET A 385 12.56 2.89 1.13
CA MET A 385 13.37 3.04 -0.10
C MET A 385 14.57 2.08 -0.10
N ALA A 386 15.25 1.92 1.04
CA ALA A 386 16.40 1.05 1.19
C ALA A 386 16.06 -0.43 0.97
N ASP A 387 14.94 -0.90 1.52
CA ASP A 387 14.44 -2.27 1.34
C ASP A 387 14.24 -2.60 -0.14
N VAL A 388 13.68 -1.66 -0.90
CA VAL A 388 13.41 -1.81 -2.33
C VAL A 388 14.72 -1.82 -3.13
N ALA A 389 15.65 -0.91 -2.79
CA ALA A 389 16.98 -0.89 -3.39
C ALA A 389 17.77 -2.20 -3.12
N GLU A 390 17.60 -2.81 -1.95
CA GLU A 390 18.28 -4.06 -1.60
C GLU A 390 17.69 -5.26 -2.36
N HIS A 391 16.36 -5.40 -2.35
CA HIS A 391 15.69 -6.66 -2.67
C HIS A 391 14.99 -6.70 -4.04
N SER A 392 14.76 -5.58 -4.70
CA SER A 392 14.03 -5.58 -5.99
C SER A 392 14.78 -6.39 -7.05
N ALA A 393 14.04 -7.16 -7.84
CA ALA A 393 14.61 -7.95 -8.93
C ALA A 393 14.98 -7.08 -10.15
N ASP A 394 14.26 -5.98 -10.35
CA ASP A 394 14.42 -5.08 -11.49
C ASP A 394 15.52 -4.03 -11.21
N ALA A 395 16.47 -3.89 -12.12
CA ALA A 395 17.56 -2.92 -12.00
C ALA A 395 17.04 -1.47 -12.00
N ALA A 396 16.03 -1.14 -12.82
CA ALA A 396 15.50 0.20 -12.90
C ALA A 396 14.85 0.64 -11.59
N ILE A 397 14.16 -0.28 -10.91
CA ILE A 397 13.51 -0.01 -9.61
C ILE A 397 14.57 0.20 -8.53
N ARG A 398 15.60 -0.67 -8.46
CA ARG A 398 16.71 -0.49 -7.51
C ARG A 398 17.43 0.83 -7.74
N GLN A 399 17.71 1.15 -8.99
CA GLN A 399 18.42 2.37 -9.35
C GLN A 399 17.62 3.62 -8.96
N HIS A 400 16.32 3.62 -9.23
CA HIS A 400 15.41 4.69 -8.81
C HIS A 400 15.36 4.84 -7.29
N ALA A 401 15.27 3.72 -6.56
CA ALA A 401 15.26 3.72 -5.10
C ALA A 401 16.56 4.29 -4.50
N LEU A 402 17.73 3.93 -5.06
CA LEU A 402 19.01 4.49 -4.63
C LEU A 402 19.12 6.00 -4.90
N SER A 403 18.62 6.45 -6.07
CA SER A 403 18.59 7.88 -6.41
C SER A 403 17.68 8.65 -5.46
N ALA A 404 16.42 8.20 -5.32
CA ALA A 404 15.44 8.84 -4.45
C ALA A 404 15.92 8.88 -2.99
N LEU A 405 16.54 7.80 -2.51
CA LEU A 405 17.15 7.75 -1.18
C LEU A 405 18.29 8.77 -1.05
N THR A 406 19.16 8.89 -2.04
CA THR A 406 20.25 9.89 -2.04
C THR A 406 19.69 11.31 -2.00
N ASP A 407 18.68 11.59 -2.82
CA ASP A 407 18.07 12.91 -2.96
C ASP A 407 17.40 13.38 -1.66
N THR A 408 16.85 12.46 -0.85
CA THR A 408 16.26 12.80 0.46
C THR A 408 17.26 13.46 1.41
N PHE A 409 18.55 13.11 1.33
CA PHE A 409 19.59 13.73 2.15
C PHE A 409 20.10 15.06 1.60
N LEU A 410 19.98 15.27 0.29
CA LEU A 410 20.48 16.45 -0.40
C LEU A 410 19.45 17.58 -0.47
N ASP A 411 18.19 17.25 -0.19
CA ASP A 411 17.10 18.21 -0.09
C ASP A 411 17.39 19.26 1.00
N LYS A 412 16.86 20.48 0.82
CA LYS A 412 17.03 21.62 1.74
C LYS A 412 16.63 21.26 3.17
N HIS A 413 15.65 20.37 3.32
CA HIS A 413 15.15 19.88 4.61
C HIS A 413 16.14 18.97 5.33
N GLY A 414 17.02 18.29 4.60
CA GLY A 414 18.08 17.47 5.17
C GLY A 414 19.00 18.27 6.09
N THR A 415 19.18 19.57 5.84
CA THR A 415 20.04 20.43 6.68
C THR A 415 19.47 20.72 8.07
N VAL A 416 18.18 20.47 8.28
CA VAL A 416 17.49 20.68 9.56
C VAL A 416 17.57 19.45 10.47
N LEU A 417 18.05 18.32 9.94
CA LEU A 417 18.23 17.09 10.71
C LEU A 417 19.32 17.21 11.77
N PRO A 418 19.10 16.65 12.99
CA PRO A 418 20.16 16.48 13.96
C PRO A 418 21.31 15.64 13.36
N PRO A 419 22.59 16.02 13.56
CA PRO A 419 23.74 15.27 13.07
C PRO A 419 23.72 13.79 13.48
N SER A 420 23.25 13.52 14.70
CA SER A 420 23.13 12.18 15.26
C SER A 420 22.18 11.30 14.48
N THR A 421 21.06 11.86 14.01
CA THR A 421 20.10 11.13 13.19
C THR A 421 20.68 10.83 11.81
N VAL A 422 21.30 11.83 11.17
CA VAL A 422 21.97 11.64 9.87
C VAL A 422 23.04 10.55 9.98
N CYS A 423 23.91 10.63 10.99
CA CYS A 423 24.95 9.63 11.22
C CYS A 423 24.38 8.24 11.48
N ASN A 424 23.30 8.13 12.26
CA ASN A 424 22.62 6.86 12.53
C ASN A 424 22.07 6.23 11.25
N VAL A 425 21.38 6.99 10.39
CA VAL A 425 20.83 6.43 9.16
C VAL A 425 21.93 6.09 8.16
N LEU A 426 22.95 6.94 8.01
CA LEU A 426 24.09 6.63 7.12
C LEU A 426 24.81 5.35 7.55
N SER A 427 25.09 5.19 8.83
CA SER A 427 25.82 4.04 9.37
C SER A 427 25.00 2.74 9.39
N LYS A 428 23.69 2.82 9.69
CA LYS A 428 22.84 1.63 9.84
C LYS A 428 22.11 1.21 8.56
N VAL A 429 21.85 2.14 7.64
CA VAL A 429 21.05 1.91 6.44
C VAL A 429 21.89 2.09 5.18
N CYS A 430 22.39 3.30 4.91
CA CYS A 430 22.99 3.63 3.62
C CYS A 430 24.31 2.90 3.34
N ILE A 431 25.25 2.90 4.30
CA ILE A 431 26.56 2.24 4.13
C ILE A 431 26.41 0.73 3.99
N PRO A 432 25.67 0.01 4.87
CA PRO A 432 25.45 -1.42 4.70
C PRO A 432 24.76 -1.77 3.39
N LEU A 433 23.74 -0.99 2.99
CA LEU A 433 23.05 -1.17 1.72
C LEU A 433 24.03 -1.07 0.53
N ALA A 434 24.79 0.02 0.45
CA ALA A 434 25.76 0.23 -0.61
C ALA A 434 26.80 -0.89 -0.67
N GLY A 435 27.35 -1.29 0.49
CA GLY A 435 28.34 -2.37 0.57
C GLY A 435 27.80 -3.71 0.07
N LYS A 436 26.59 -4.11 0.51
CA LYS A 436 25.92 -5.34 0.03
C LYS A 436 25.68 -5.29 -1.48
N ARG A 437 25.15 -4.18 -2.00
CA ARG A 437 24.87 -4.02 -3.44
C ARG A 437 26.13 -4.07 -4.28
N ILE A 438 27.17 -3.32 -3.90
CA ILE A 438 28.48 -3.34 -4.57
C ILE A 438 29.03 -4.77 -4.64
N LYS A 439 28.97 -5.51 -3.53
CA LYS A 439 29.41 -6.91 -3.48
C LYS A 439 28.63 -7.79 -4.45
N ILE A 440 27.30 -7.67 -4.50
CA ILE A 440 26.46 -8.42 -5.44
C ILE A 440 26.81 -8.08 -6.90
N LEU A 441 26.99 -6.81 -7.23
CA LEU A 441 27.33 -6.36 -8.57
C LEU A 441 28.69 -6.90 -9.03
N LEU A 442 29.64 -7.11 -8.12
CA LEU A 442 30.98 -7.59 -8.45
C LEU A 442 31.11 -9.11 -8.56
N LEU A 443 30.22 -9.88 -7.91
CA LEU A 443 30.25 -11.34 -7.90
C LEU A 443 29.69 -11.99 -9.17
N ASP A 444 28.78 -11.32 -9.90
CA ASP A 444 28.10 -11.90 -11.06
C ASP A 444 28.79 -11.57 -12.39
N GLU A 445 29.83 -12.34 -12.71
CA GLU A 445 30.61 -12.18 -13.96
C GLU A 445 29.75 -12.39 -15.22
N SER A 446 28.72 -13.22 -15.15
CA SER A 446 27.83 -13.50 -16.28
C SER A 446 26.97 -12.28 -16.62
N ARG A 447 26.49 -11.57 -15.59
CA ARG A 447 25.72 -10.34 -15.73
C ARG A 447 26.58 -9.14 -16.14
N MET A 448 27.86 -9.13 -15.75
CA MET A 448 28.81 -8.11 -16.21
C MET A 448 28.95 -8.07 -17.73
N VAL A 449 28.79 -9.19 -18.43
CA VAL A 449 28.90 -9.22 -19.90
C VAL A 449 27.61 -8.71 -20.56
N SER A 450 26.44 -8.97 -19.96
CA SER A 450 25.14 -8.70 -20.58
C SER A 450 24.49 -7.38 -20.16
N ALA A 451 24.86 -6.79 -19.01
CA ALA A 451 24.20 -5.63 -18.41
C ALA A 451 25.20 -4.58 -17.88
N MET A 452 26.26 -4.29 -18.65
CA MET A 452 27.34 -3.37 -18.25
C MET A 452 26.85 -1.97 -17.85
N GLU A 453 26.00 -1.36 -18.67
CA GLU A 453 25.49 0.00 -18.42
C GLU A 453 24.65 0.05 -17.15
N GLU A 454 23.78 -0.94 -16.93
CA GLU A 454 22.96 -1.03 -15.71
C GLU A 454 23.83 -1.18 -14.45
N ILE A 455 24.89 -1.99 -14.53
CA ILE A 455 25.83 -2.19 -13.42
C ILE A 455 26.59 -0.90 -13.12
N MET A 456 27.07 -0.20 -14.15
CA MET A 456 27.75 1.10 -13.99
C MET A 456 26.85 2.12 -13.28
N ILE A 457 25.61 2.27 -13.74
CA ILE A 457 24.64 3.21 -13.16
C ILE A 457 24.34 2.82 -11.70
N GLU A 458 24.02 1.55 -11.44
CA GLU A 458 23.68 1.08 -10.09
C GLU A 458 24.86 1.24 -9.12
N PHE A 459 26.10 0.99 -9.60
CA PHE A 459 27.31 1.19 -8.81
C PHE A 459 27.57 2.67 -8.51
N GLU A 460 27.45 3.55 -9.50
CA GLU A 460 27.60 5.00 -9.31
C GLU A 460 26.60 5.52 -8.26
N GLN A 461 25.37 5.01 -8.29
CA GLN A 461 24.35 5.34 -7.30
C GLN A 461 24.68 4.80 -5.91
N CYS A 462 25.24 3.59 -5.78
CA CYS A 462 25.71 3.06 -4.50
C CYS A 462 26.83 3.93 -3.90
N VAL A 463 27.80 4.35 -4.73
CA VAL A 463 28.89 5.24 -4.30
C VAL A 463 28.32 6.62 -3.92
N SER A 464 27.42 7.16 -4.74
CA SER A 464 26.75 8.44 -4.48
C SER A 464 25.96 8.46 -3.18
N LEU A 465 25.24 7.37 -2.88
CA LEU A 465 24.42 7.22 -1.69
C LEU A 465 25.21 7.41 -0.39
N VAL A 466 26.49 7.06 -0.39
CA VAL A 466 27.32 7.17 0.80
C VAL A 466 28.10 8.48 0.83
N PHE A 467 28.70 8.86 -0.29
CA PHE A 467 29.57 10.05 -0.33
C PHE A 467 28.81 11.37 -0.39
N LYS A 468 27.74 11.49 -1.20
CA LYS A 468 27.04 12.78 -1.36
C LYS A 468 26.39 13.23 -0.05
N PRO A 469 25.62 12.39 0.68
CA PRO A 469 25.06 12.78 1.97
C PRO A 469 26.10 13.15 3.02
N LEU A 470 27.17 12.34 3.14
CA LEU A 470 28.26 12.60 4.09
C LEU A 470 28.91 13.97 3.84
N LEU A 471 29.25 14.27 2.59
CA LEU A 471 29.89 15.53 2.23
C LEU A 471 28.94 16.73 2.37
N HIS A 472 27.66 16.54 2.05
CA HIS A 472 26.63 17.57 2.22
C HIS A 472 26.47 17.96 3.70
N HIS A 473 26.46 16.98 4.61
CA HIS A 473 26.26 17.21 6.06
C HIS A 473 27.56 17.37 6.85
N LEU A 474 28.72 17.34 6.20
CA LEU A 474 30.03 17.26 6.84
C LEU A 474 30.27 18.34 7.90
N LYS A 475 29.94 19.61 7.60
CA LYS A 475 30.13 20.72 8.56
C LYS A 475 29.33 20.54 9.84
N SER A 476 28.16 19.92 9.75
CA SER A 476 27.29 19.64 10.90
C SER A 476 27.82 18.45 11.69
N ILE A 477 28.23 17.38 11.00
CA ILE A 477 28.76 16.15 11.58
C ILE A 477 30.10 16.38 12.31
N ILE A 478 31.00 17.19 11.75
CA ILE A 478 32.28 17.53 12.41
C ILE A 478 32.04 18.18 13.78
N ARG A 479 30.98 18.96 13.92
CA ARG A 479 30.64 19.63 15.19
C ARG A 479 30.07 18.69 16.24
N SER A 480 29.54 17.51 15.84
CA SER A 480 28.90 16.56 16.77
C SER A 480 29.81 15.45 17.27
N ASP A 481 31.08 15.38 16.84
CA ASP A 481 32.05 14.32 17.17
C ASP A 481 31.58 12.89 16.77
N GLU A 482 30.60 12.78 15.86
CA GLU A 482 30.03 11.51 15.42
C GLU A 482 30.61 11.02 14.09
N LEU A 483 31.54 11.76 13.50
CA LEU A 483 32.12 11.47 12.18
C LEU A 483 32.65 10.04 12.08
N MET A 484 33.30 9.53 13.13
CA MET A 484 33.87 8.18 13.14
C MET A 484 32.81 7.08 13.03
N ASN A 485 31.58 7.33 13.48
CA ASN A 485 30.48 6.35 13.37
C ASN A 485 30.04 6.13 11.93
N VAL A 486 30.33 7.08 11.03
CA VAL A 486 30.00 7.01 9.60
C VAL A 486 31.25 6.67 8.78
N TRP A 487 32.38 7.31 9.09
CA TRP A 487 33.59 7.21 8.29
C TRP A 487 34.25 5.83 8.35
N LEU A 488 34.34 5.22 9.54
CA LEU A 488 34.98 3.91 9.68
C LEU A 488 34.21 2.77 8.98
N PRO A 489 32.87 2.67 9.10
CA PRO A 489 32.11 1.70 8.31
C PRO A 489 32.24 1.92 6.79
N LEU A 490 32.25 3.17 6.34
CA LEU A 490 32.45 3.52 4.93
C LEU A 490 33.81 3.03 4.43
N LEU A 491 34.87 3.31 5.17
CA LEU A 491 36.22 2.85 4.87
C LEU A 491 36.29 1.32 4.80
N THR A 492 35.60 0.62 5.69
CA THR A 492 35.54 -0.85 5.69
C THR A 492 34.93 -1.39 4.39
N VAL A 493 33.83 -0.81 3.90
CA VAL A 493 33.24 -1.18 2.60
C VAL A 493 34.21 -0.91 1.45
N LEU A 494 34.94 0.22 1.49
CA LEU A 494 35.93 0.54 0.47
C LEU A 494 37.17 -0.35 0.53
N GLU A 495 37.59 -0.82 1.70
CA GLU A 495 38.68 -1.77 1.85
C GLU A 495 38.36 -3.10 1.15
N GLU A 496 37.13 -3.59 1.29
CA GLU A 496 36.69 -4.79 0.58
C GLU A 496 36.68 -4.60 -0.95
N LEU A 497 36.30 -3.41 -1.41
CA LEU A 497 36.20 -3.07 -2.84
C LEU A 497 37.57 -2.81 -3.49
N LEU A 498 38.38 -1.97 -2.86
CA LEU A 498 39.66 -1.46 -3.37
C LEU A 498 40.85 -2.33 -2.91
N GLY A 499 40.61 -3.24 -1.98
CA GLY A 499 41.53 -4.32 -1.63
C GLY A 499 41.62 -5.41 -2.69
N GLY A 500 42.62 -6.28 -2.54
CA GLY A 500 42.87 -7.42 -3.42
C GLY A 500 43.72 -7.08 -4.65
N ALA A 501 44.59 -8.01 -5.02
CA ALA A 501 45.48 -7.88 -6.18
C ALA A 501 44.68 -7.94 -7.49
N THR A 502 44.61 -6.82 -8.21
CA THR A 502 44.17 -6.81 -9.60
C THR A 502 45.35 -7.23 -10.48
N ALA A 503 45.23 -8.34 -11.20
CA ALA A 503 46.14 -8.65 -12.28
C ALA A 503 45.95 -7.58 -13.36
N VAL A 504 46.93 -6.67 -13.49
CA VAL A 504 46.95 -5.67 -14.56
C VAL A 504 47.16 -6.41 -15.87
N THR A 505 46.08 -6.72 -16.58
CA THR A 505 46.16 -7.19 -17.96
C THR A 505 46.42 -5.98 -18.85
N ARG A 506 47.54 -6.00 -19.57
CA ARG A 506 47.83 -5.04 -20.66
C ARG A 506 46.76 -5.26 -21.75
N ASP A 507 45.95 -4.23 -22.02
CA ASP A 507 44.87 -4.28 -23.00
C ASP A 507 45.35 -3.83 -24.39
N ASP A 508 45.26 -4.74 -25.36
CA ASP A 508 45.35 -4.51 -26.81
C ASP A 508 43.94 -4.72 -27.43
N GLY A 509 42.93 -3.92 -27.10
CA GLY A 509 41.59 -4.11 -27.68
C GLY A 509 40.50 -3.10 -27.31
N LYS A 510 39.54 -2.88 -28.22
CA LYS A 510 38.42 -1.91 -28.09
C LYS A 510 37.18 -2.44 -27.36
N GLU A 511 37.17 -3.70 -26.91
CA GLU A 511 35.99 -4.31 -26.26
C GLU A 511 36.09 -4.21 -24.74
N LEU A 512 35.02 -3.73 -24.09
CA LEU A 512 34.93 -3.69 -22.63
C LEU A 512 34.82 -5.13 -22.10
N THR A 513 35.87 -5.62 -21.44
CA THR A 513 35.85 -6.91 -20.73
C THR A 513 35.36 -6.72 -19.28
N PRO A 514 34.88 -7.78 -18.61
CA PRO A 514 34.55 -7.74 -17.17
C PRO A 514 35.69 -7.20 -16.29
N ASP A 515 36.95 -7.51 -16.63
CA ASP A 515 38.13 -7.00 -15.91
C ASP A 515 38.31 -5.49 -16.10
N ARG A 516 38.04 -4.97 -17.30
CA ARG A 516 38.06 -3.53 -17.59
C ARG A 516 36.93 -2.79 -16.90
N LEU A 517 35.73 -3.39 -16.84
CA LEU A 517 34.63 -2.86 -16.04
C LEU A 517 35.01 -2.80 -14.56
N ARG A 518 35.51 -3.89 -13.97
CA ARG A 518 35.96 -3.91 -12.56
C ARG A 518 37.01 -2.85 -12.27
N THR A 519 37.97 -2.68 -13.17
CA THR A 519 38.97 -1.62 -13.06
C THR A 519 38.31 -0.25 -13.06
N THR A 520 37.40 0.02 -13.99
CA THR A 520 36.68 1.30 -14.09
C THR A 520 35.85 1.59 -12.82
N LEU A 521 35.19 0.57 -12.25
CA LEU A 521 34.45 0.68 -10.98
C LEU A 521 35.39 1.01 -9.80
N LYS A 522 36.56 0.38 -9.72
CA LYS A 522 37.59 0.69 -8.72
C LYS A 522 38.14 2.11 -8.90
N GLU A 523 38.33 2.56 -10.14
CA GLU A 523 38.76 3.94 -10.43
C GLU A 523 37.74 4.96 -9.95
N LEU A 524 36.46 4.73 -10.23
CA LEU A 524 35.37 5.60 -9.78
C LEU A 524 35.34 5.69 -8.25
N ALA A 525 35.32 4.55 -7.54
CA ALA A 525 35.31 4.55 -6.08
C ALA A 525 36.57 5.20 -5.48
N SER A 526 37.74 4.96 -6.09
CA SER A 526 38.99 5.59 -5.69
C SER A 526 38.97 7.11 -5.86
N GLU A 527 38.34 7.63 -6.90
CA GLU A 527 38.23 9.08 -7.12
C GLU A 527 37.26 9.74 -6.13
N HIS A 528 36.14 9.07 -5.80
CA HIS A 528 35.25 9.55 -4.74
C HIS A 528 35.92 9.56 -3.36
N LEU A 529 36.71 8.52 -3.03
CA LEU A 529 37.51 8.49 -1.81
C LEU A 529 38.53 9.62 -1.77
N ARG A 530 39.27 9.84 -2.87
CA ARG A 530 40.19 10.97 -3.01
C ARG A 530 39.47 12.28 -2.72
N ASN A 531 38.35 12.53 -3.38
CA ASN A 531 37.58 13.77 -3.21
C ASN A 531 37.15 13.98 -1.75
N ALA A 532 36.70 12.93 -1.06
CA ALA A 532 36.35 13.01 0.35
C ALA A 532 37.57 13.34 1.23
N ILE A 533 38.72 12.69 1.02
CA ILE A 533 39.96 12.98 1.74
C ILE A 533 40.39 14.44 1.54
N MET A 534 40.31 14.95 0.30
CA MET A 534 40.63 16.34 -0.02
C MET A 534 39.73 17.32 0.74
N VAL A 535 38.42 17.04 0.80
CA VAL A 535 37.46 17.86 1.55
C VAL A 535 37.70 17.78 3.07
N PHE A 536 38.02 16.60 3.60
CA PHE A 536 38.31 16.41 5.02
C PHE A 536 39.57 17.17 5.43
N HIS A 537 40.61 17.13 4.60
CA HIS A 537 41.81 17.92 4.82
C HIS A 537 41.52 19.43 4.79
N ALA A 538 40.78 19.91 3.78
CA ALA A 538 40.39 21.32 3.67
C ALA A 538 39.51 21.78 4.85
N SER A 539 38.77 20.85 5.47
CA SER A 539 37.95 21.11 6.65
C SER A 539 38.72 21.01 7.98
N GLY A 540 40.03 20.72 7.93
CA GLY A 540 40.88 20.58 9.12
C GLY A 540 40.66 19.29 9.92
N VAL A 541 39.93 18.32 9.38
CA VAL A 541 39.64 17.02 10.02
C VAL A 541 40.79 16.05 9.83
N LEU A 542 41.48 16.15 8.68
CA LEU A 542 42.47 15.16 8.27
C LEU A 542 43.84 15.80 8.08
N GLU A 543 44.85 15.22 8.73
CA GLU A 543 46.25 15.63 8.64
C GLU A 543 47.07 14.62 7.82
N PHE A 544 48.03 15.12 7.03
CA PHE A 544 48.94 14.28 6.22
C PHE A 544 50.25 13.92 6.94
N VAL A 545 50.49 14.56 8.08
CA VAL A 545 51.63 14.32 8.97
C VAL A 545 51.21 13.23 9.96
N PRO A 546 52.15 12.45 10.56
CA PRO A 546 51.82 11.58 11.68
C PRO A 546 51.01 12.36 12.73
N SER A 547 49.72 12.04 12.77
CA SER A 547 48.73 12.69 13.64
C SER A 547 48.32 11.70 14.71
N THR A 548 47.99 12.22 15.89
CA THR A 548 47.32 11.43 16.94
C THR A 548 45.80 11.45 16.79
N ASP A 549 45.27 12.18 15.81
CA ASP A 549 43.84 12.25 15.56
C ASP A 549 43.29 10.90 15.05
N ARG A 550 42.17 10.48 15.64
CA ARG A 550 41.58 9.16 15.38
C ARG A 550 41.08 9.02 13.94
N VAL A 551 40.56 10.09 13.35
CA VAL A 551 40.05 10.09 11.97
C VAL A 551 41.22 9.97 11.00
N SER A 552 42.28 10.76 11.22
CA SER A 552 43.50 10.73 10.40
C SER A 552 44.19 9.37 10.43
N VAL A 553 44.39 8.80 11.63
CA VAL A 553 45.01 7.46 11.80
C VAL A 553 44.17 6.39 11.09
N ALA A 554 42.86 6.33 11.37
CA ALA A 554 41.99 5.32 10.76
C ALA A 554 41.94 5.43 9.23
N THR A 555 41.94 6.67 8.69
CA THR A 555 41.93 6.88 7.24
C THR A 555 43.19 6.36 6.58
N TRP A 556 44.37 6.72 7.09
CA TRP A 556 45.63 6.33 6.45
C TRP A 556 45.93 4.85 6.62
N GLU A 557 45.63 4.26 7.78
CA GLU A 557 45.73 2.81 7.97
C GLU A 557 44.81 2.05 7.01
N SER A 558 43.61 2.56 6.76
CA SER A 558 42.65 1.98 5.83
C SER A 558 43.11 2.10 4.37
N VAL A 559 43.56 3.28 3.96
CA VAL A 559 44.10 3.53 2.61
C VAL A 559 45.31 2.66 2.32
N ASP A 560 46.20 2.44 3.29
CA ASP A 560 47.36 1.55 3.13
C ASP A 560 46.95 0.08 2.90
N ARG A 561 45.79 -0.34 3.41
CA ARG A 561 45.20 -1.67 3.13
C ARG A 561 44.54 -1.76 1.75
N MET A 562 44.17 -0.63 1.15
CA MET A 562 43.57 -0.56 -0.20
C MET A 562 44.66 -0.59 -1.28
N THR A 563 45.11 -1.80 -1.64
CA THR A 563 46.23 -2.00 -2.59
C THR A 563 46.07 -1.25 -3.93
N PHE A 564 44.84 -1.04 -4.39
CA PHE A 564 44.55 -0.27 -5.60
C PHE A 564 44.95 1.22 -5.51
N CYS A 565 44.87 1.81 -4.31
CA CYS A 565 45.13 3.22 -4.08
C CYS A 565 46.62 3.54 -3.88
N ASN A 566 47.46 2.57 -3.52
CA ASN A 566 48.86 2.78 -3.12
C ASN A 566 49.69 3.61 -4.12
N SER A 567 49.47 3.42 -5.42
CA SER A 567 50.17 4.19 -6.46
C SER A 567 49.71 5.65 -6.56
N ARG A 568 48.50 5.95 -6.06
CA ARG A 568 47.83 7.26 -6.15
C ARG A 568 47.96 8.07 -4.86
N VAL A 569 48.26 7.45 -3.71
CA VAL A 569 48.34 8.14 -2.41
C VAL A 569 49.33 9.31 -2.42
N ALA A 570 50.51 9.14 -3.01
CA ALA A 570 51.52 10.21 -3.08
C ALA A 570 51.00 11.44 -3.83
N GLU A 571 50.30 11.21 -4.95
CA GLU A 571 49.64 12.27 -5.72
C GLU A 571 48.55 12.97 -4.90
N TRP A 572 47.74 12.21 -4.14
CA TRP A 572 46.68 12.77 -3.31
C TRP A 572 47.23 13.68 -2.22
N LYS A 573 48.27 13.23 -1.52
CA LYS A 573 48.97 14.04 -0.49
C LYS A 573 49.53 15.32 -1.09
N GLN A 574 50.16 15.22 -2.26
CA GLN A 574 50.72 16.39 -2.96
C GLN A 574 49.63 17.38 -3.38
N ALA A 575 48.53 16.89 -3.99
CA ALA A 575 47.41 17.71 -4.43
C ALA A 575 46.72 18.45 -3.27
N ALA A 576 46.59 17.78 -2.12
CA ALA A 576 45.98 18.38 -0.95
C ALA A 576 46.86 19.46 -0.32
N MET A 577 48.18 19.24 -0.24
CA MET A 577 49.14 20.23 0.23
C MET A 577 49.24 21.45 -0.69
N SER A 578 49.02 21.29 -2.01
CA SER A 578 48.94 22.43 -2.92
C SER A 578 47.66 23.26 -2.73
N ASN A 579 46.56 22.65 -2.29
CA ASN A 579 45.26 23.32 -2.12
C ASN A 579 45.09 24.03 -0.76
N THR A 580 45.86 23.67 0.28
CA THR A 580 45.84 24.36 1.59
C THR A 580 46.67 25.63 1.66
N LYS A 581 47.41 25.97 0.60
CA LYS A 581 47.95 27.32 0.41
C LYS A 581 46.80 28.29 0.08
N THR A 582 46.14 28.80 1.12
CA THR A 582 45.19 29.91 1.03
C THR A 582 45.92 31.25 1.31
N PRO A 583 45.23 32.40 1.34
CA PRO A 583 45.23 33.44 0.32
C PRO A 583 45.86 34.70 0.91
N SER A 584 47.16 34.64 1.22
CA SER A 584 47.93 35.78 1.73
C SER A 584 48.78 36.50 0.68
N ASP A 585 48.91 35.93 -0.52
CA ASP A 585 49.98 36.33 -1.46
C ASP A 585 49.49 37.11 -2.69
N THR A 586 48.23 37.56 -2.72
CA THR A 586 47.71 38.49 -3.75
C THR A 586 47.33 39.87 -3.22
N ALA A 587 47.80 40.22 -2.02
CA ALA A 587 47.85 41.60 -1.54
C ALA A 587 49.29 41.96 -1.13
N ALA A 588 50.14 42.15 -2.14
CA ALA A 588 51.39 42.91 -2.03
C ALA A 588 51.48 43.87 -3.21
#